data_AF-A0A0Q4GVC0-F1
#
_entry.id   AF-A0A0Q4GVC0-F1
#
_cell.length_a   1.000
_cell.length_b   1.000
_cell.length_c   1.000
_cell.angle_alpha   90.00
_cell.angle_beta   90.00
_cell.angle_gamma   90.00
#
_symmetry.space_group_name_H-M   'P 1'
#
loop_
_entity.id
_entity.type
_entity.pdbx_description
1 polymer ?
#
loop_
_entity_poly.entity_id
_entity_poly.type
_entity_poly.pdbx_seq_one_letter_code
_entity_poly.pdbx_strand_id
1 'polypeptide(L)'
;MPFSVGDGDEPIVGVIEREYPFQHYEAPENGGYPTSTDVWQGAVVTIDPRHHSDGQKLAFERGTRIGQPLAVLGSLIGQINDRDDAPYIISVSAIWDEGSFQAFAERHGNILRSVTFQFVVPNMFDLSGKLDEKLKQVGEDTGAKHVTLTLESPDGVRADAPEVEAGVVYGSKGQATVTAKAMDGERYSSTDKVRTSRIAPLLGQGKALLSVVRDYANEVLGRGDASTSGTDSDRDPPD
;
A
#
# COMPACT_ATOMS: atom_id res chain seq x y z
N MET A 1 11.22 -2.05 -23.20
CA MET A 1 10.58 -2.66 -22.02
C MET A 1 10.36 -4.15 -22.28
N PRO A 2 11.06 -5.08 -21.61
CA PRO A 2 10.78 -6.50 -21.74
C PRO A 2 9.70 -6.91 -20.72
N PHE A 3 8.44 -6.90 -21.14
CA PHE A 3 7.37 -7.57 -20.38
C PHE A 3 7.15 -8.95 -21.00
N SER A 4 7.18 -10.03 -20.20
CA SER A 4 6.63 -11.32 -20.62
C SER A 4 5.21 -11.42 -20.08
N VAL A 5 4.22 -11.47 -20.96
CA VAL A 5 2.84 -11.76 -20.58
C VAL A 5 2.75 -13.27 -20.42
N GLY A 6 2.73 -13.75 -19.18
CA GLY A 6 2.45 -15.15 -18.86
C GLY A 6 0.99 -15.50 -19.10
N ASP A 7 0.63 -16.79 -19.05
CA ASP A 7 -0.77 -17.22 -18.96
C ASP A 7 -1.48 -16.42 -17.87
N GLY A 8 -2.77 -16.09 -18.04
CA GLY A 8 -3.50 -15.07 -17.27
C GLY A 8 -3.53 -15.18 -15.74
N ASP A 9 -2.94 -16.23 -15.16
CA ASP A 9 -2.76 -16.45 -13.73
C ASP A 9 -1.31 -16.22 -13.22
N GLU A 10 -0.33 -16.01 -14.12
CA GLU A 10 1.06 -15.79 -13.77
C GLU A 10 1.31 -14.35 -13.26
N PRO A 11 2.00 -14.18 -12.11
CA PRO A 11 2.36 -12.86 -11.60
C PRO A 11 3.17 -12.04 -12.61
N ILE A 12 2.75 -10.79 -12.82
CA ILE A 12 3.47 -9.84 -13.68
C ILE A 12 4.54 -9.18 -12.80
N VAL A 13 5.81 -9.41 -13.13
CA VAL A 13 6.95 -8.85 -12.39
C VAL A 13 7.66 -7.83 -13.27
N GLY A 14 7.95 -6.66 -12.71
CA GLY A 14 8.70 -5.59 -13.38
C GLY A 14 9.58 -4.83 -12.39
N VAL A 15 10.33 -3.85 -12.91
CA VAL A 15 11.15 -2.94 -12.10
C VAL A 15 10.72 -1.51 -12.41
N ILE A 16 10.53 -0.72 -11.36
CA ILE A 16 10.44 0.74 -11.48
C ILE A 16 11.80 1.31 -11.12
N GLU A 17 12.39 2.06 -12.05
CA GLU A 17 13.73 2.61 -11.89
C GLU A 17 13.69 4.13 -11.90
N ARG A 18 14.59 4.75 -11.13
CA ARG A 18 14.79 6.19 -11.12
C ARG A 18 16.27 6.49 -10.97
N GLU A 19 16.72 7.49 -11.72
CA GLU A 19 18.09 8.00 -11.69
C GLU A 19 18.28 8.90 -10.47
N TYR A 20 19.39 8.71 -9.77
CA TYR A 20 19.78 9.50 -8.60
C TYR A 20 21.25 9.86 -8.63
N PRO A 21 21.61 11.09 -8.21
CA PRO A 21 23.00 11.44 -7.97
C PRO A 21 23.49 10.70 -6.72
N PHE A 22 24.56 9.92 -6.86
CA PHE A 22 25.25 9.25 -5.75
C PHE A 22 26.56 9.98 -5.46
N GLN A 23 26.62 10.59 -4.28
CA GLN A 23 27.85 11.20 -3.79
C GLN A 23 28.79 10.14 -3.25
N HIS A 24 30.00 10.09 -3.78
CA HIS A 24 31.07 9.23 -3.30
C HIS A 24 32.42 9.93 -3.43
N TYR A 25 33.46 9.32 -2.87
CA TYR A 25 34.82 9.79 -3.07
C TYR A 25 35.46 9.01 -4.22
N GLU A 26 36.36 9.67 -4.95
CA GLU A 26 37.23 8.99 -5.89
C GLU A 26 38.21 8.06 -5.17
N ALA A 27 38.84 7.16 -5.94
CA ALA A 27 39.85 6.28 -5.39
C ALA A 27 41.03 7.09 -4.78
N PRO A 28 41.72 6.57 -3.75
CA PRO A 28 42.81 7.28 -3.08
C PRO A 28 43.91 7.76 -4.04
N GLU A 29 44.21 6.97 -5.08
CA GLU A 29 45.17 7.31 -6.13
C GLU A 29 44.79 8.56 -6.96
N ASN A 30 43.51 8.91 -6.99
CA ASN A 30 42.97 10.10 -7.66
C ASN A 30 42.78 11.28 -6.70
N GLY A 31 43.26 11.17 -5.46
CA GLY A 31 43.21 12.25 -4.46
C GLY A 31 41.96 12.25 -3.58
N GLY A 32 41.04 11.29 -3.77
CA GLY A 32 39.89 11.12 -2.88
C GLY A 32 38.96 12.35 -2.84
N TYR A 33 38.78 13.03 -3.97
CA TYR A 33 37.86 14.17 -4.05
C TYR A 33 36.40 13.70 -4.01
N PRO A 34 35.48 14.49 -3.41
CA PRO A 34 34.06 14.21 -3.49
C PRO A 34 33.58 14.39 -4.94
N THR A 35 32.91 13.38 -5.46
CA THR A 35 32.32 13.36 -6.80
C THR A 35 30.87 12.87 -6.73
N SER A 36 30.13 13.10 -7.81
CA SER A 36 28.75 12.66 -7.96
C SER A 36 28.60 11.91 -9.26
N THR A 37 28.10 10.68 -9.20
CA THR A 37 27.78 9.88 -10.38
C THR A 37 26.30 9.59 -10.41
N ASP A 38 25.71 9.63 -11.60
CA ASP A 38 24.31 9.26 -11.79
C ASP A 38 24.19 7.74 -11.79
N VAL A 39 23.38 7.23 -10.86
CA VAL A 39 23.13 5.80 -10.71
C VAL A 39 21.65 5.51 -10.82
N TRP A 40 21.31 4.43 -11.51
CA TRP A 40 19.96 3.90 -11.53
C TRP A 40 19.71 3.08 -10.28
N GLN A 41 18.61 3.37 -9.61
CA GLN A 41 18.09 2.57 -8.50
C GLN A 41 16.73 2.03 -8.90
N GLY A 42 16.49 0.76 -8.62
CA GLY A 42 15.25 0.08 -8.96
C GLY A 42 14.50 -0.38 -7.72
N ALA A 43 13.19 -0.55 -7.86
CA ALA A 43 12.38 -1.37 -6.96
C ALA A 43 11.59 -2.38 -7.79
N VAL A 44 11.56 -3.61 -7.31
CA VAL A 44 10.74 -4.65 -7.95
C VAL A 44 9.27 -4.44 -7.61
N VAL A 45 8.43 -4.59 -8.63
CA VAL A 45 6.97 -4.56 -8.52
C VAL A 45 6.41 -5.87 -9.04
N THR A 46 5.52 -6.48 -8.26
CA THR A 46 4.84 -7.74 -8.62
C THR A 46 3.34 -7.52 -8.56
N ILE A 47 2.64 -7.78 -9.66
CA ILE A 47 1.19 -7.62 -9.79
C ILE A 47 0.55 -9.00 -9.88
N ASP A 48 -0.51 -9.20 -9.12
CA ASP A 48 -1.42 -10.33 -9.22
C ASP A 48 -2.48 -10.05 -10.30
N PRO A 49 -2.42 -10.71 -11.48
CA PRO A 49 -3.42 -10.50 -12.52
C PRO A 49 -4.77 -11.16 -12.23
N ARG A 50 -4.84 -12.05 -11.23
CA ARG A 50 -6.03 -12.84 -10.94
C ARG A 50 -7.14 -11.96 -10.41
N HIS A 51 -8.37 -12.40 -10.63
CA HIS A 51 -9.53 -11.71 -10.10
C HIS A 51 -9.59 -11.83 -8.58
N HIS A 52 -9.74 -10.69 -7.90
CA HIS A 52 -10.14 -10.62 -6.50
C HIS A 52 -11.31 -9.65 -6.37
N SER A 53 -12.20 -9.89 -5.41
CA SER A 53 -13.36 -9.02 -5.15
C SER A 53 -12.97 -7.63 -4.62
N ASP A 54 -11.77 -7.50 -4.05
CA ASP A 54 -11.20 -6.25 -3.53
C ASP A 54 -10.29 -5.51 -4.55
N GLY A 55 -10.15 -6.04 -5.76
CA GLY A 55 -9.33 -5.47 -6.83
C GLY A 55 -8.00 -6.21 -7.07
N GLN A 56 -7.24 -5.75 -8.06
CA GLN A 56 -5.93 -6.35 -8.35
C GLN A 56 -4.93 -6.02 -7.23
N LYS A 57 -4.15 -7.02 -6.82
CA LYS A 57 -3.18 -6.91 -5.73
C LYS A 57 -1.79 -6.69 -6.30
N LEU A 58 -0.99 -5.87 -5.64
CA LEU A 58 0.40 -5.66 -6.01
C LEU A 58 1.30 -5.61 -4.78
N ALA A 59 2.54 -6.05 -4.96
CA ALA A 59 3.62 -5.89 -4.01
C ALA A 59 4.69 -4.97 -4.60
N PHE A 60 5.28 -4.14 -3.74
CA PHE A 60 6.29 -3.17 -4.11
C PHE A 60 7.45 -3.26 -3.11
N GLU A 61 8.67 -3.37 -3.62
CA GLU A 61 9.88 -3.45 -2.81
C GLU A 61 10.12 -2.18 -1.97
N ARG A 62 10.25 -2.34 -0.65
CA ARG A 62 10.51 -1.25 0.30
C ARG A 62 12.00 -1.08 0.58
N GLY A 63 12.38 0.09 1.11
CA GLY A 63 13.76 0.39 1.52
C GLY A 63 14.69 0.75 0.36
N THR A 64 14.13 0.97 -0.83
CA THR A 64 14.87 1.43 -2.02
C THR A 64 14.95 2.96 -2.02
N ARG A 65 15.94 3.50 -2.75
CA ARG A 65 16.13 4.95 -2.87
C ARG A 65 15.09 5.64 -3.76
N ILE A 66 14.23 4.88 -4.44
CA ILE A 66 13.29 5.44 -5.42
C ILE A 66 12.09 6.18 -4.80
N GLY A 67 11.88 6.01 -3.49
CA GLY A 67 10.87 6.72 -2.71
C GLY A 67 9.85 5.80 -2.03
N GLN A 68 8.84 6.41 -1.40
CA GLN A 68 7.77 5.67 -0.72
C GLN A 68 6.84 4.99 -1.74
N PRO A 69 6.48 3.70 -1.58
CA PRO A 69 5.72 2.93 -2.56
C PRO A 69 4.44 3.63 -3.05
N LEU A 70 3.59 4.10 -2.14
CA LEU A 70 2.34 4.78 -2.49
C LEU A 70 2.56 6.09 -3.25
N ALA A 71 3.63 6.82 -2.94
CA ALA A 71 3.94 8.06 -3.65
C ALA A 71 4.42 7.79 -5.07
N VAL A 72 5.28 6.78 -5.25
CA VAL A 72 5.79 6.34 -6.56
C VAL A 72 4.64 5.81 -7.42
N LEU A 73 3.83 4.89 -6.88
CA LEU A 73 2.68 4.31 -7.57
C LEU A 73 1.61 5.37 -7.87
N GLY A 74 1.31 6.26 -6.92
CA GLY A 74 0.36 7.35 -7.12
C GLY A 74 0.80 8.30 -8.25
N SER A 75 2.10 8.62 -8.33
CA SER A 75 2.64 9.41 -9.43
C SER A 75 2.52 8.69 -10.78
N LEU A 76 2.87 7.40 -10.83
CA LEU A 76 2.76 6.60 -12.06
C LEU A 76 1.31 6.48 -12.53
N ILE A 77 0.40 6.17 -11.62
CA ILE A 77 -1.03 6.02 -11.91
C ILE A 77 -1.65 7.35 -12.31
N GLY A 78 -1.24 8.46 -11.69
CA GLY A 78 -1.64 9.80 -12.12
C GLY A 78 -1.32 10.03 -13.60
N GLN A 79 -0.08 9.74 -14.01
CA GLN A 79 0.33 9.85 -15.41
C GLN A 79 -0.43 8.90 -16.35
N ILE A 80 -0.79 7.70 -15.90
CA ILE A 80 -1.60 6.77 -16.69
C ILE A 80 -3.03 7.29 -16.86
N ASN A 81 -3.63 7.81 -15.79
CA ASN A 81 -4.99 8.32 -15.78
C ASN A 81 -5.14 9.64 -16.54
N ASP A 82 -4.08 10.45 -16.63
CA ASP A 82 -4.06 11.72 -17.37
C ASP A 82 -4.02 11.53 -18.89
N ARG A 83 -3.90 10.29 -19.38
CA ARG A 83 -3.94 10.02 -20.81
C ARG A 83 -5.36 10.13 -21.35
N ASP A 84 -5.53 10.89 -22.43
CA ASP A 84 -6.82 11.06 -23.12
C ASP A 84 -7.43 9.72 -23.61
N ASP A 85 -6.60 8.69 -23.81
CA ASP A 85 -6.99 7.36 -24.26
C ASP A 85 -7.19 6.34 -23.13
N ALA A 86 -7.15 6.77 -21.85
CA ALA A 86 -7.26 5.87 -20.71
C ALA A 86 -8.65 5.20 -20.65
N PRO A 87 -8.76 3.87 -20.83
CA PRO A 87 -10.06 3.19 -20.85
C PRO A 87 -10.70 3.10 -19.46
N TYR A 88 -9.90 3.25 -18.40
CA TYR A 88 -10.31 3.13 -17.01
C TYR A 88 -9.51 4.11 -16.15
N ILE A 89 -10.12 4.53 -15.04
CA ILE A 89 -9.42 5.26 -13.98
C ILE A 89 -8.91 4.25 -12.97
N ILE A 90 -7.59 4.26 -12.76
CA ILE A 90 -6.90 3.40 -11.82
C ILE A 90 -6.71 4.16 -10.50
N SER A 91 -6.91 3.48 -9.37
CA SER A 91 -6.55 3.99 -8.05
C SER A 91 -5.67 2.97 -7.34
N VAL A 92 -4.70 3.45 -6.56
CA VAL A 92 -3.89 2.61 -5.68
C VAL A 92 -4.18 2.96 -4.23
N SER A 93 -4.30 1.92 -3.42
CA SER A 93 -4.51 2.02 -1.99
C SER A 93 -3.67 0.97 -1.29
N ALA A 94 -3.21 1.28 -0.08
CA ALA A 94 -2.48 0.32 0.73
C ALA A 94 -3.44 -0.67 1.40
N ILE A 95 -3.07 -1.95 1.36
CA ILE A 95 -3.61 -2.99 2.23
C ILE A 95 -2.88 -2.87 3.57
N TRP A 96 -3.61 -2.68 4.66
CA TRP A 96 -3.04 -2.42 5.98
C TRP A 96 -3.47 -3.46 7.01
N ASP A 97 -2.73 -3.55 8.11
CA ASP A 97 -2.98 -4.52 9.17
C ASP A 97 -4.17 -4.09 10.03
N GLU A 98 -5.31 -4.76 9.84
CA GLU A 98 -6.55 -4.54 10.60
C GLU A 98 -6.31 -4.56 12.12
N GLY A 99 -5.53 -5.53 12.59
CA GLY A 99 -5.22 -5.69 14.02
C GLY A 99 -4.51 -4.48 14.62
N SER A 100 -3.81 -3.68 13.80
CA SER A 100 -3.15 -2.45 14.28
C SER A 100 -4.15 -1.37 14.71
N PHE A 101 -5.32 -1.29 14.08
CA PHE A 101 -6.38 -0.37 14.50
C PHE A 101 -7.02 -0.85 15.79
N GLN A 102 -7.32 -2.14 15.89
CA GLN A 102 -7.89 -2.73 17.10
C GLN A 102 -6.94 -2.55 18.30
N ALA A 103 -5.65 -2.84 18.13
CA ALA A 103 -4.64 -2.61 19.16
C ALA A 103 -4.54 -1.13 19.54
N PHE A 104 -4.67 -0.20 18.58
CA PHE A 104 -4.75 1.22 18.88
C PHE A 104 -5.98 1.55 19.74
N ALA A 105 -7.17 1.11 19.32
CA ALA A 105 -8.43 1.35 20.01
C ALA A 105 -8.42 0.77 21.45
N GLU A 106 -7.97 -0.47 21.62
CA GLU A 106 -7.93 -1.16 22.91
C GLU A 106 -7.02 -0.44 23.92
N ARG A 107 -5.87 0.07 23.46
CA ARG A 107 -4.94 0.85 24.33
C ARG A 107 -5.58 2.13 24.86
N HIS A 108 -6.59 2.68 24.18
CA HIS A 108 -7.35 3.86 24.61
C HIS A 108 -8.76 3.48 25.13
N GLY A 109 -8.97 2.24 25.54
CA GLY A 109 -10.23 1.78 26.14
C GLY A 109 -11.41 1.74 25.19
N ASN A 110 -11.16 1.59 23.88
CA ASN A 110 -12.14 1.58 22.79
C ASN A 110 -12.97 2.88 22.66
N ILE A 111 -12.50 3.98 23.24
CA ILE A 111 -13.14 5.29 23.16
C ILE A 111 -12.19 6.27 22.50
N LEU A 112 -12.54 6.69 21.28
CA LEU A 112 -11.74 7.57 20.45
C LEU A 112 -12.46 8.91 20.26
N ARG A 113 -11.74 10.02 20.23
CA ARG A 113 -12.35 11.33 19.98
C ARG A 113 -12.99 11.41 18.59
N SER A 114 -12.27 10.91 17.59
CA SER A 114 -12.76 10.89 16.21
C SER A 114 -12.21 9.69 15.44
N VAL A 115 -13.03 9.16 14.54
CA VAL A 115 -12.66 8.14 13.55
C VAL A 115 -13.13 8.64 12.19
N THR A 116 -12.20 8.75 11.24
CA THR A 116 -12.47 9.19 9.87
C THR A 116 -12.09 8.09 8.91
N PHE A 117 -13.06 7.70 8.08
CA PHE A 117 -12.91 6.78 6.97
C PHE A 117 -12.95 7.56 5.66
N GLN A 118 -11.99 7.29 4.78
CA GLN A 118 -12.01 7.75 3.39
C GLN A 118 -12.17 6.52 2.50
N PHE A 119 -13.42 6.22 2.14
CA PHE A 119 -13.79 5.11 1.30
C PHE A 119 -13.52 5.42 -0.18
N VAL A 120 -12.99 4.42 -0.88
CA VAL A 120 -12.98 4.39 -2.35
C VAL A 120 -14.25 3.69 -2.79
N VAL A 121 -15.06 4.34 -3.62
CA VAL A 121 -16.30 3.75 -4.11
C VAL A 121 -15.94 2.66 -5.12
N PRO A 122 -16.39 1.41 -4.92
CA PRO A 122 -16.00 0.30 -5.77
C PRO A 122 -16.62 0.43 -7.17
N ASN A 123 -15.84 0.09 -8.20
CA ASN A 123 -16.37 -0.08 -9.56
C ASN A 123 -17.28 -1.31 -9.59
N MET A 124 -18.61 -1.11 -9.52
CA MET A 124 -19.79 -1.93 -9.91
C MET A 124 -19.81 -3.48 -9.80
N PHE A 125 -18.73 -4.20 -9.50
CA PHE A 125 -18.66 -5.66 -9.50
C PHE A 125 -18.98 -6.23 -8.12
N ASP A 126 -19.60 -7.42 -8.13
CA ASP A 126 -20.19 -8.17 -7.02
C ASP A 126 -19.52 -7.95 -5.64
N LEU A 127 -20.20 -7.21 -4.77
CA LEU A 127 -19.80 -7.01 -3.37
C LEU A 127 -20.93 -7.45 -2.43
N SER A 128 -20.56 -8.16 -1.38
CA SER A 128 -21.47 -8.75 -0.40
C SER A 128 -21.31 -8.07 0.97
N GLY A 129 -22.05 -6.96 1.17
CA GLY A 129 -22.04 -6.24 2.44
C GLY A 129 -22.99 -5.05 2.48
N LYS A 130 -23.61 -4.78 3.64
CA LYS A 130 -24.52 -3.65 3.83
C LYS A 130 -23.83 -2.28 3.68
N LEU A 131 -22.53 -2.18 4.00
CA LEU A 131 -21.75 -0.95 3.81
C LEU A 131 -21.43 -0.76 2.32
N ASP A 132 -21.02 -1.83 1.66
CA ASP A 132 -20.69 -1.88 0.24
C ASP A 132 -21.88 -1.48 -0.64
N GLU A 133 -23.07 -2.02 -0.36
CA GLU A 133 -24.32 -1.67 -1.03
C GLU A 133 -24.63 -0.18 -0.91
N LYS A 134 -24.45 0.40 0.29
CA LYS A 134 -24.68 1.83 0.52
C LYS A 134 -23.68 2.69 -0.25
N LEU A 135 -22.39 2.34 -0.22
CA LEU A 135 -21.36 3.08 -0.96
C LEU A 135 -21.56 2.98 -2.47
N LYS A 136 -21.95 1.80 -2.97
CA LYS A 136 -22.32 1.58 -4.36
C LYS A 136 -23.51 2.47 -4.76
N GLN A 137 -24.57 2.48 -3.97
CA GLN A 137 -25.73 3.32 -4.23
C GLN A 137 -25.37 4.81 -4.24
N VAL A 138 -24.56 5.27 -3.29
CA VAL A 138 -24.04 6.65 -3.29
C VAL A 138 -23.24 6.94 -4.56
N GLY A 139 -22.40 6.01 -5.00
CA GLY A 139 -21.65 6.10 -6.26
C GLY A 139 -22.54 6.22 -7.49
N GLU A 140 -23.55 5.35 -7.61
CA GLU A 140 -24.51 5.34 -8.73
C GLU A 140 -25.37 6.60 -8.76
N ASP A 141 -25.85 7.06 -7.60
CA ASP A 141 -26.76 8.20 -7.50
C ASP A 141 -26.04 9.55 -7.68
N THR A 142 -24.77 9.66 -7.24
CA THR A 142 -24.05 10.95 -7.17
C THR A 142 -22.85 11.05 -8.11
N GLY A 143 -22.37 9.93 -8.66
CA GLY A 143 -21.09 9.86 -9.39
C GLY A 143 -19.86 10.03 -8.49
N ALA A 144 -20.01 9.97 -7.16
CA ALA A 144 -18.90 10.09 -6.23
C ALA A 144 -17.92 8.93 -6.35
N LYS A 145 -16.62 9.26 -6.42
CA LYS A 145 -15.52 8.28 -6.45
C LYS A 145 -14.93 8.01 -5.06
N HIS A 146 -15.12 8.97 -4.15
CA HIS A 146 -14.63 8.91 -2.77
C HIS A 146 -15.73 9.37 -1.82
N VAL A 147 -15.86 8.69 -0.68
CA VAL A 147 -16.79 9.05 0.39
C VAL A 147 -16.01 9.20 1.68
N THR A 148 -16.07 10.38 2.29
CA THR A 148 -15.48 10.62 3.61
C THR A 148 -16.56 10.54 4.68
N LEU A 149 -16.40 9.62 5.63
CA LEU A 149 -17.25 9.50 6.81
C LEU A 149 -16.42 9.85 8.05
N THR A 150 -16.83 10.86 8.80
CA THR A 150 -16.19 11.22 10.08
C THR A 150 -17.19 11.03 11.21
N LEU A 151 -16.81 10.20 12.18
CA LEU A 151 -17.48 10.05 13.46
C LEU A 151 -16.67 10.85 14.47
N GLU A 152 -17.26 11.89 15.07
CA GLU A 152 -16.62 12.68 16.12
C GLU A 152 -17.61 12.92 17.26
N SER A 153 -17.12 12.78 18.49
CA SER A 153 -17.91 13.02 19.70
C SER A 153 -17.02 13.61 20.78
N PRO A 154 -17.43 14.70 21.46
CA PRO A 154 -16.72 15.22 22.62
C PRO A 154 -16.62 14.19 23.76
N ASP A 155 -17.62 13.32 23.87
CA ASP A 155 -17.70 12.25 24.88
C ASP A 155 -17.04 10.95 24.41
N GLY A 156 -16.55 10.93 23.17
CA GLY A 156 -15.91 9.79 22.54
C GLY A 156 -16.84 8.95 21.65
N VAL A 157 -16.21 8.31 20.67
CA VAL A 157 -16.74 7.41 19.67
C VAL A 157 -16.29 6.00 20.04
N ARG A 158 -17.23 5.07 20.07
CA ARG A 158 -16.97 3.67 20.36
C ARG A 158 -16.31 3.00 19.16
N ALA A 159 -15.05 2.59 19.34
CA ALA A 159 -14.28 1.92 18.28
C ALA A 159 -14.73 0.46 18.05
N ASP A 160 -15.39 -0.14 19.04
CA ASP A 160 -16.00 -1.48 19.02
C ASP A 160 -17.45 -1.48 18.49
N ALA A 161 -17.91 -0.35 17.94
CA ALA A 161 -19.22 -0.28 17.32
C ALA A 161 -19.21 -1.07 15.99
N PRO A 162 -20.28 -1.83 15.67
CA PRO A 162 -20.35 -2.63 14.45
C PRO A 162 -20.07 -1.83 13.16
N GLU A 163 -20.46 -0.56 13.11
CA GLU A 163 -20.21 0.33 11.98
C GLU A 163 -18.72 0.69 11.82
N VAL A 164 -17.99 0.84 12.93
CA VAL A 164 -16.54 1.12 12.92
C VAL A 164 -15.78 -0.13 12.50
N GLU A 165 -16.12 -1.29 13.07
CA GLU A 165 -15.52 -2.57 12.70
C GLU A 165 -15.74 -2.87 11.21
N ALA A 166 -16.96 -2.67 10.69
CA ALA A 166 -17.24 -2.85 9.26
C ALA A 166 -16.39 -1.91 8.38
N GLY A 167 -16.25 -0.64 8.78
CA GLY A 167 -15.39 0.31 8.06
C GLY A 167 -13.90 -0.07 8.09
N VAL A 168 -13.45 -0.63 9.20
CA VAL A 168 -12.07 -1.11 9.40
C VAL A 168 -11.79 -2.34 8.53
N VAL A 169 -12.68 -3.34 8.54
CA VAL A 169 -12.58 -4.54 7.68
C VAL A 169 -12.62 -4.18 6.19
N TYR A 170 -13.48 -3.22 5.83
CA TYR A 170 -13.55 -2.72 4.46
C TYR A 170 -12.24 -2.00 4.09
N GLY A 171 -11.74 -1.15 4.99
CA GLY A 171 -10.50 -0.41 4.79
C GLY A 171 -9.28 -1.30 4.68
N SER A 172 -9.16 -2.34 5.50
CA SER A 172 -7.98 -3.21 5.59
C SER A 172 -7.68 -3.92 4.27
N LYS A 173 -8.70 -4.13 3.43
CA LYS A 173 -8.60 -4.67 2.06
C LYS A 173 -8.10 -3.66 1.02
N GLY A 174 -7.70 -2.46 1.43
CA GLY A 174 -7.29 -1.37 0.53
C GLY A 174 -8.45 -0.57 -0.05
N GLN A 175 -9.67 -0.73 0.46
CA GLN A 175 -10.84 0.00 -0.05
C GLN A 175 -11.14 1.28 0.76
N ALA A 176 -10.39 1.53 1.84
CA ALA A 176 -10.47 2.78 2.58
C ALA A 176 -9.19 3.11 3.34
N THR A 177 -8.95 4.40 3.54
CA THR A 177 -7.98 4.90 4.53
C THR A 177 -8.71 5.20 5.84
N VAL A 178 -8.11 4.81 6.96
CA VAL A 178 -8.65 5.05 8.31
C VAL A 178 -7.69 5.93 9.07
N THR A 179 -8.19 7.05 9.57
CA THR A 179 -7.47 7.90 10.52
C THR A 179 -8.28 8.03 11.79
N ALA A 180 -7.64 7.95 12.95
CA ALA A 180 -8.32 8.12 14.22
C ALA A 180 -7.53 9.01 15.18
N LYS A 181 -8.24 9.58 16.14
CA LYS A 181 -7.68 10.41 17.20
C LYS A 181 -8.21 9.94 18.54
N ALA A 182 -7.32 9.60 19.45
CA ALA A 182 -7.66 9.24 20.82
C ALA A 182 -8.03 10.49 21.65
N MET A 183 -8.61 10.26 22.83
CA MET A 183 -9.03 11.34 23.74
C MET A 183 -7.86 12.17 24.28
N ASP A 184 -6.70 11.54 24.44
CA ASP A 184 -5.42 12.16 24.82
C ASP A 184 -4.73 12.91 23.66
N GLY A 185 -5.24 12.77 22.43
CA GLY A 185 -4.71 13.40 21.24
C GLY A 185 -3.76 12.53 20.40
N GLU A 186 -3.43 11.30 20.82
CA GLU A 186 -2.68 10.35 19.99
C GLU A 186 -3.42 10.10 18.67
N ARG A 187 -2.67 9.95 17.58
CA ARG A 187 -3.21 9.79 16.23
C ARG A 187 -2.85 8.43 15.67
N TYR A 188 -3.80 7.85 14.96
CA TYR A 188 -3.63 6.65 14.16
C TYR A 188 -3.84 6.98 12.68
N SER A 189 -3.02 6.39 11.82
CA SER A 189 -3.23 6.39 10.37
C SER A 189 -2.96 4.99 9.82
N SER A 190 -3.91 4.46 9.04
CA SER A 190 -3.75 3.16 8.40
C SER A 190 -2.68 3.16 7.30
N THR A 191 -2.36 4.32 6.73
CA THR A 191 -1.28 4.51 5.74
C THR A 191 0.10 4.14 6.31
N ASP A 192 0.25 4.18 7.63
CA ASP A 192 1.51 3.88 8.31
C ASP A 192 1.59 2.41 8.75
N LYS A 193 0.53 1.63 8.47
CA LYS A 193 0.35 0.24 8.90
C LYS A 193 0.18 -0.72 7.73
N VAL A 194 0.78 -0.36 6.59
CA VAL A 194 0.78 -1.18 5.36
C VAL A 194 1.35 -2.56 5.64
N ARG A 195 0.67 -3.61 5.15
CA ARG A 195 1.15 -4.98 5.29
C ARG A 195 2.44 -5.17 4.49
N THR A 196 3.38 -5.88 5.09
CA THR A 196 4.66 -6.22 4.46
C THR A 196 4.96 -7.70 4.61
N SER A 197 5.49 -8.29 3.55
CA SER A 197 6.10 -9.62 3.57
C SER A 197 7.62 -9.47 3.49
N ARG A 198 8.36 -10.25 4.28
CA ARG A 198 9.82 -10.33 4.20
C ARG A 198 10.20 -11.58 3.42
N ILE A 199 11.03 -11.41 2.39
CA ILE A 199 11.65 -12.51 1.65
C ILE A 199 13.08 -12.70 2.16
N ALA A 200 13.56 -13.94 2.19
CA ALA A 200 14.92 -14.25 2.62
C ALA A 200 15.95 -13.48 1.75
N PRO A 201 17.06 -12.99 2.35
CA PRO A 201 18.05 -12.21 1.61
C PRO A 201 18.63 -13.03 0.45
N LEU A 202 18.49 -12.49 -0.76
CA LEU A 202 18.86 -13.16 -2.02
C LEU A 202 20.34 -12.98 -2.41
N LEU A 203 21.17 -12.48 -1.49
CA LEU A 203 22.60 -12.23 -1.72
C LEU A 203 23.31 -13.54 -2.10
N GLY A 204 23.93 -13.57 -3.28
CA GLY A 204 24.81 -14.66 -3.73
C GLY A 204 24.18 -15.71 -4.64
N GLN A 205 22.88 -15.63 -4.94
CA GLN A 205 22.27 -16.49 -5.96
C GLN A 205 22.40 -15.80 -7.31
N GLY A 206 23.29 -16.26 -8.19
CA GLY A 206 23.52 -15.71 -9.54
C GLY A 206 22.34 -15.82 -10.52
N LYS A 207 21.09 -15.87 -10.02
CA LYS A 207 19.85 -15.76 -10.78
C LYS A 207 19.50 -14.27 -10.98
N ALA A 208 18.89 -13.94 -12.12
CA ALA A 208 18.34 -12.60 -12.33
C ALA A 208 17.22 -12.33 -11.31
N LEU A 209 17.28 -11.20 -10.59
CA LEU A 209 16.35 -10.81 -9.52
C LEU A 209 14.86 -11.08 -9.84
N LEU A 210 14.44 -10.78 -11.08
CA LEU A 210 13.07 -11.02 -11.56
C LEU A 210 12.64 -12.49 -11.56
N SER A 211 13.56 -13.40 -11.91
CA SER A 211 13.27 -14.84 -11.88
C SER A 211 13.06 -15.34 -10.45
N VAL A 212 13.82 -14.80 -9.50
CA VAL A 212 13.68 -15.16 -8.09
C VAL A 212 12.37 -14.63 -7.52
N VAL A 213 12.04 -13.35 -7.78
CA VAL A 213 10.76 -12.79 -7.33
C VAL A 213 9.56 -13.54 -7.90
N ARG A 214 9.67 -14.06 -9.14
CA ARG A 214 8.66 -14.94 -9.73
C ARG A 214 8.56 -16.27 -8.99
N ASP A 215 9.69 -16.89 -8.63
CA ASP A 215 9.73 -18.14 -7.83
C ASP A 215 9.06 -17.95 -6.44
N TYR A 216 9.21 -16.75 -5.84
CA TYR A 216 8.65 -16.39 -4.53
C TYR A 216 7.34 -15.59 -4.60
N ALA A 217 6.67 -15.55 -5.76
CA ALA A 217 5.55 -14.63 -5.95
C ALA A 217 4.37 -14.85 -4.99
N ASN A 218 4.15 -16.08 -4.53
CA ASN A 218 3.13 -16.36 -3.52
C ASN A 218 3.44 -15.72 -2.16
N GLU A 219 4.70 -15.73 -1.72
CA GLU A 219 5.11 -15.08 -0.45
C GLU A 219 5.10 -13.56 -0.58
N VAL A 220 5.62 -13.06 -1.71
CA VAL A 220 5.66 -11.62 -2.05
C VAL A 220 4.25 -11.03 -2.08
N LEU A 221 3.27 -11.78 -2.61
CA LEU A 221 1.86 -11.37 -2.65
C LEU A 221 1.07 -11.77 -1.39
N GLY A 222 1.71 -12.32 -0.37
CA GLY A 222 1.08 -12.66 0.91
C GLY A 222 0.07 -13.82 0.85
N ARG A 223 0.26 -14.76 -0.07
CA ARG A 223 -0.59 -15.95 -0.29
C ARG A 223 -0.14 -17.21 0.45
N GLY A 224 1.04 -17.18 1.09
CA GLY A 224 1.55 -18.28 1.91
C GLY A 224 1.02 -18.25 3.34
N ASP A 225 1.11 -19.39 4.05
CA ASP A 225 0.70 -19.48 5.45
C ASP A 225 1.47 -18.48 6.32
N ALA A 226 0.70 -17.74 7.12
CA ALA A 226 1.13 -16.64 7.97
C ALA A 226 2.32 -17.04 8.88
N SER A 227 3.54 -16.77 8.41
CA SER A 227 4.74 -16.87 9.23
C SER A 227 5.76 -15.86 8.75
N THR A 228 5.43 -14.57 8.97
CA THR A 228 6.30 -13.39 9.16
C THR A 228 5.64 -12.09 8.65
N SER A 229 4.38 -11.85 9.02
CA SER A 229 3.84 -10.49 8.97
C SER A 229 4.42 -9.70 10.15
N GLY A 230 5.57 -9.06 9.94
CA GLY A 230 6.10 -8.07 10.87
C GLY A 230 5.48 -6.71 10.60
N THR A 231 4.85 -6.09 11.59
CA THR A 231 4.57 -4.66 11.59
C THR A 231 5.87 -3.93 11.92
N ASP A 232 6.52 -3.33 10.91
CA ASP A 232 7.69 -2.48 11.16
C ASP A 232 7.25 -1.16 11.81
N SER A 233 7.48 -1.07 13.12
CA SER A 233 7.36 0.17 13.89
C SER A 233 8.67 0.98 13.91
N ASP A 234 9.59 0.73 12.99
CA ASP A 234 10.84 1.48 12.93
C ASP A 234 10.67 2.71 12.04
N ARG A 235 10.39 3.84 12.73
CA ARG A 235 10.79 5.15 12.26
C ARG A 235 12.32 5.13 12.10
N ASP A 236 12.81 5.21 10.87
CA ASP A 236 14.15 5.77 10.67
C ASP A 236 14.15 7.21 11.24
N PRO A 237 15.12 7.57 12.10
CA PRO A 237 15.30 8.95 12.50
C PRO A 237 15.71 9.78 11.27
N PRO A 238 15.28 11.05 11.20
CA PRO A 238 15.80 11.96 10.19
C PRO A 238 17.27 12.27 10.53
N ASP A 239 18.17 11.99 9.59
CA ASP A 239 19.43 12.71 9.40
C ASP A 239 19.67 12.92 7.90
#